data_AF-A0AAX1ZZZ2-F1
#
_entry.id   AF-A0AAX1ZZZ2-F1
#
_cell.length_a   1.000
_cell.length_b   1.000
_cell.length_c   1.000
_cell.angle_alpha   90.00
_cell.angle_beta   90.00
_cell.angle_gamma   90.00
#
_symmetry.space_group_name_H-M   'P 1'
#
loop_
_entity.id
_entity.type
_entity.pdbx_description
1 polymer ?
#
loop_
_entity_poly.entity_id
_entity_poly.type
_entity_poly.pdbx_seq_one_letter_code
_entity_poly.pdbx_strand_id
1 'polypeptide(L)'
;MRLREDEMKTLETYRFSSEAADVSSSMLLARLLNDDGQLAKYVAHVRAEMGAANDAVAVSMLVKRLSFLAPMALYAMSVWNKRLVLDPERIWLDTDGEGEMWMPRFRLAPPEAEMCGIERSGWREQAVRDVFAGLFAPLIVRLRRLTRVSPLILWENVSIYVYWVYERWLEDESLAPVADRLRDDFYFLVYDANGSITSD
;
A
#
# COMPACT_ATOMS: atom_id res chain seq x y z
N MET A 1 -12.75 -3.10 -14.11
CA MET A 1 -12.10 -3.19 -15.44
C MET A 1 -10.63 -3.50 -15.26
N ARG A 2 -9.97 -4.12 -16.23
CA ARG A 2 -8.51 -4.35 -16.15
C ARG A 2 -7.73 -3.05 -16.33
N LEU A 3 -6.61 -2.95 -15.62
CA LEU A 3 -5.61 -1.90 -15.86
C LEU A 3 -5.00 -2.07 -17.26
N ARG A 4 -4.70 -0.96 -17.90
CA ARG A 4 -3.99 -0.95 -19.19
C ARG A 4 -2.48 -1.15 -18.97
N GLU A 5 -1.77 -1.52 -20.03
CA GLU A 5 -0.32 -1.73 -19.98
C GLU A 5 0.47 -0.46 -19.58
N ASP A 6 0.06 0.71 -20.08
CA ASP A 6 0.64 2.00 -19.70
C ASP A 6 0.46 2.31 -18.21
N GLU A 7 -0.71 1.96 -17.67
CA GLU A 7 -1.02 2.13 -16.25
C GLU A 7 -0.19 1.17 -15.40
N MET A 8 -0.13 -0.11 -15.77
CA MET A 8 0.69 -1.09 -15.07
C MET A 8 2.17 -0.69 -15.04
N LYS A 9 2.72 -0.24 -16.18
CA LYS A 9 4.09 0.27 -16.27
C LYS A 9 4.33 1.49 -15.39
N THR A 10 3.36 2.39 -15.30
CA THR A 10 3.44 3.53 -14.37
C THR A 10 3.45 3.06 -12.92
N LEU A 11 2.61 2.07 -12.58
CA LEU A 11 2.55 1.53 -11.22
C LEU A 11 3.80 0.74 -10.79
N GLU A 12 4.67 0.32 -11.73
CA GLU A 12 5.97 -0.29 -11.39
C GLU A 12 6.83 0.65 -10.54
N THR A 13 6.69 1.97 -10.71
CA THR A 13 7.34 2.98 -9.86
C THR A 13 6.90 2.90 -8.38
N TYR A 14 5.72 2.34 -8.13
CA TYR A 14 5.18 2.01 -6.81
C TYR A 14 5.29 0.51 -6.50
N ARG A 15 6.23 -0.19 -7.15
CA ARG A 15 6.51 -1.62 -6.96
C ARG A 15 5.41 -2.57 -7.43
N PHE A 16 4.53 -2.14 -8.33
CA PHE A 16 3.62 -3.09 -8.99
C PHE A 16 4.43 -4.12 -9.81
N SER A 17 3.93 -5.36 -9.85
CA SER A 17 4.42 -6.42 -10.74
C SER A 17 3.27 -7.03 -11.53
N SER A 18 3.45 -7.13 -12.85
CA SER A 18 2.57 -7.90 -13.75
C SER A 18 2.97 -9.37 -13.84
N GLU A 19 4.21 -9.70 -13.49
CA GLU A 19 4.77 -11.05 -13.61
C GLU A 19 4.61 -11.81 -12.30
N ALA A 20 4.23 -13.08 -12.40
CA ALA A 20 4.25 -13.98 -11.25
C ALA A 20 5.70 -14.33 -10.93
N ALA A 21 6.14 -14.02 -9.71
CA ALA A 21 7.38 -14.57 -9.19
C ALA A 21 7.28 -16.10 -9.02
N ASP A 22 8.42 -16.74 -8.79
CA ASP A 22 8.43 -18.13 -8.35
C ASP A 22 7.56 -18.29 -7.09
N VAL A 23 6.77 -19.37 -7.03
CA VAL A 23 5.81 -19.64 -5.96
C VAL A 23 6.51 -19.70 -4.59
N SER A 24 7.77 -20.13 -4.58
CA SER A 24 8.62 -20.19 -3.39
C SER A 24 8.90 -18.82 -2.76
N SER A 25 8.79 -17.75 -3.56
CA SER A 25 9.14 -16.36 -3.22
C SER A 25 7.93 -15.44 -3.24
N SER A 26 6.71 -15.99 -3.08
CA SER A 26 5.45 -15.24 -3.13
C SER A 26 4.61 -15.48 -1.88
N MET A 27 4.10 -14.40 -1.28
CA MET A 27 3.22 -14.46 -0.11
C MET A 27 1.91 -13.71 -0.37
N LEU A 28 0.77 -14.39 -0.20
CA LEU A 28 -0.53 -13.73 -0.31
C LEU A 28 -0.81 -12.87 0.93
N LEU A 29 -1.23 -11.61 0.73
CA LEU A 29 -1.47 -10.67 1.83
C LEU A 29 -2.53 -11.19 2.82
N ALA A 30 -3.60 -11.82 2.32
CA ALA A 30 -4.61 -12.45 3.18
C ALA A 30 -4.03 -13.48 4.16
N ARG A 31 -2.95 -14.21 3.81
CA ARG A 31 -2.29 -15.14 4.74
C ARG A 31 -1.63 -14.41 5.90
N LEU A 32 -1.04 -13.24 5.66
CA LEU A 32 -0.47 -12.40 6.71
C LEU A 32 -1.54 -11.82 7.64
N LEU A 33 -2.73 -11.53 7.11
CA LEU A 33 -3.84 -11.01 7.90
C LEU A 33 -4.52 -12.11 8.74
N ASN A 34 -4.66 -13.31 8.19
CA ASN A 34 -5.51 -14.36 8.76
C ASN A 34 -4.75 -15.46 9.52
N ASP A 35 -3.44 -15.61 9.34
CA ASP A 35 -2.63 -16.67 9.98
C ASP A 35 -1.46 -16.07 10.78
N ASP A 36 -1.57 -16.12 12.11
CA ASP A 36 -0.54 -15.62 13.03
C ASP A 36 0.81 -16.35 12.87
N GLY A 37 0.79 -17.65 12.54
CA GLY A 37 1.99 -18.44 12.33
C GLY A 37 2.72 -18.03 11.06
N GLN A 38 1.98 -17.74 9.98
CA GLN A 38 2.56 -17.21 8.74
C GLN A 38 3.08 -15.79 8.94
N LEU A 39 2.34 -14.94 9.64
CA LEU A 39 2.79 -13.57 9.95
C LEU A 39 4.10 -13.58 10.75
N ALA A 40 4.20 -14.41 11.79
CA ALA A 40 5.41 -14.53 12.59
C ALA A 40 6.62 -15.02 11.77
N LYS A 41 6.42 -16.05 10.92
CA LYS A 41 7.45 -16.54 10.01
C LYS A 41 7.89 -15.48 9.02
N TYR A 42 6.95 -14.71 8.48
CA TYR A 42 7.24 -13.65 7.52
C TYR A 42 8.04 -12.52 8.18
N VAL A 43 7.67 -12.07 9.38
CA VAL A 43 8.44 -11.07 10.13
C VAL A 43 9.84 -11.58 10.49
N ALA A 44 9.98 -12.86 10.84
CA ALA A 44 11.28 -13.48 11.08
C ALA A 44 12.16 -13.52 9.82
N HIS A 45 11.57 -13.83 8.66
CA HIS A 45 12.25 -13.77 7.36
C HIS A 45 12.71 -12.33 7.06
N VAL A 46 11.80 -11.35 7.15
CA VAL A 46 12.13 -9.92 6.96
C VAL A 46 13.24 -9.47 7.90
N ARG A 47 13.20 -9.90 9.18
CA ARG A 47 14.25 -9.59 10.15
C ARG A 47 15.61 -10.11 9.72
N ALA A 48 15.68 -11.35 9.26
CA ALA A 48 16.92 -11.96 8.80
C ALA A 48 17.47 -11.25 7.56
N GLU A 49 16.63 -11.06 6.55
CA GLU A 49 17.02 -10.41 5.29
C GLU A 49 17.43 -8.95 5.46
N MET A 50 16.79 -8.23 6.39
CA MET A 50 17.07 -6.81 6.63
C MET A 50 18.13 -6.57 7.72
N GLY A 51 18.65 -7.62 8.36
CA GLY A 51 19.56 -7.49 9.49
C GLY A 51 18.95 -6.71 10.67
N ALA A 52 17.64 -6.82 10.89
CA ALA A 52 16.97 -6.06 11.94
C ALA A 52 17.31 -6.59 13.33
N ALA A 53 17.61 -5.68 14.26
CA ALA A 53 18.07 -6.04 15.61
C ALA A 53 17.05 -6.91 16.38
N ASN A 54 15.76 -6.64 16.20
CA ASN A 54 14.65 -7.37 16.82
C ASN A 54 13.40 -7.28 15.95
N ASP A 55 12.35 -8.02 16.35
CA ASP A 55 11.11 -8.12 15.57
C ASP A 55 10.36 -6.78 15.51
N ALA A 56 10.46 -5.94 16.54
CA ALA A 56 9.87 -4.59 16.52
C ALA A 56 10.47 -3.71 15.42
N VAL A 57 11.80 -3.74 15.25
CA VAL A 57 12.49 -3.06 14.16
C VAL A 57 12.10 -3.66 12.81
N ALA A 58 12.05 -4.99 12.69
CA ALA A 58 11.65 -5.68 11.47
C ALA A 58 10.22 -5.33 11.04
N VAL A 59 9.29 -5.23 11.99
CA VAL A 59 7.90 -4.82 11.73
C VAL A 59 7.82 -3.37 11.25
N SER A 60 8.54 -2.45 11.87
CA SER A 60 8.58 -1.06 11.40
C SER A 60 9.12 -0.96 9.97
N MET A 61 10.18 -1.71 9.67
CA MET A 61 10.76 -1.80 8.33
C MET A 61 9.80 -2.45 7.32
N LEU A 62 9.10 -3.52 7.71
CA LEU A 62 8.09 -4.17 6.89
C LEU A 62 6.96 -3.20 6.54
N VAL A 63 6.42 -2.46 7.53
CA VAL A 63 5.35 -1.49 7.29
C VAL A 63 5.80 -0.42 6.32
N LYS A 64 7.02 0.15 6.46
CA LYS A 64 7.56 1.13 5.49
C LYS A 64 7.56 0.61 4.04
N ARG A 65 7.79 -0.70 3.85
CA ARG A 65 7.80 -1.32 2.51
C ARG A 65 6.39 -1.60 2.01
N LEU A 66 5.51 -2.07 2.87
CA LEU A 66 4.10 -2.25 2.53
C LEU A 66 3.38 -0.92 2.30
N SER A 67 3.86 0.18 2.89
CA SER A 67 3.35 1.54 2.67
C SER A 67 3.29 1.94 1.20
N PHE A 68 4.12 1.35 0.31
CA PHE A 68 4.07 1.60 -1.13
C PHE A 68 2.71 1.25 -1.78
N LEU A 69 1.91 0.36 -1.18
CA LEU A 69 0.53 0.11 -1.62
C LEU A 69 -0.35 1.36 -1.53
N ALA A 70 -0.14 2.24 -0.55
CA ALA A 70 -0.93 3.46 -0.41
C ALA A 70 -0.70 4.43 -1.58
N PRO A 71 0.54 4.88 -1.88
CA PRO A 71 0.81 5.69 -3.07
C PRO A 71 0.38 5.05 -4.37
N MET A 72 0.53 3.73 -4.54
CA MET A 72 0.05 3.04 -5.75
C MET A 72 -1.45 3.26 -5.97
N ALA A 73 -2.25 3.04 -4.92
CA ALA A 73 -3.70 3.19 -4.97
C ALA A 73 -4.13 4.66 -5.07
N LEU A 74 -3.48 5.55 -4.31
CA LEU A 74 -3.77 6.97 -4.29
C LEU A 74 -3.37 7.66 -5.59
N TYR A 75 -2.32 7.18 -6.27
CA TYR A 75 -1.95 7.63 -7.61
C TYR A 75 -3.04 7.28 -8.62
N ALA A 76 -3.47 6.01 -8.64
CA ALA A 76 -4.57 5.60 -9.51
C ALA A 76 -5.85 6.41 -9.25
N MET A 77 -6.15 6.67 -7.98
CA MET A 77 -7.31 7.47 -7.57
C MET A 77 -7.19 8.92 -8.04
N SER A 78 -6.07 9.57 -7.75
CA SER A 78 -5.90 11.03 -7.90
C SER A 78 -5.46 11.43 -9.30
N VAL A 79 -4.76 10.58 -10.03
CA VAL A 79 -4.25 10.88 -11.38
C VAL A 79 -5.16 10.29 -12.45
N TRP A 80 -5.72 9.10 -12.24
CA TRP A 80 -6.52 8.42 -13.26
C TRP A 80 -8.01 8.36 -12.98
N ASN A 81 -8.47 8.82 -11.80
CA ASN A 81 -9.85 8.59 -11.35
C ASN A 81 -10.21 7.09 -11.39
N LYS A 82 -9.26 6.25 -10.94
CA LYS A 82 -9.41 4.79 -10.86
C LYS A 82 -9.16 4.30 -9.44
N ARG A 83 -10.10 3.54 -8.89
CA ARG A 83 -9.98 2.88 -7.59
C ARG A 83 -9.48 1.47 -7.83
N LEU A 84 -8.29 1.15 -7.35
CA LEU A 84 -7.76 -0.21 -7.47
C LEU A 84 -8.63 -1.18 -6.66
N VAL A 85 -8.81 -2.40 -7.15
CA VAL A 85 -9.47 -3.48 -6.41
C VAL A 85 -8.46 -4.08 -5.43
N LEU A 86 -8.52 -3.65 -4.17
CA LEU A 86 -7.54 -3.97 -3.12
C LEU A 86 -8.03 -5.07 -2.17
N ASP A 87 -8.39 -6.22 -2.73
CA ASP A 87 -8.75 -7.40 -1.96
C ASP A 87 -7.48 -8.12 -1.46
N PRO A 88 -7.27 -8.34 -0.15
CA PRO A 88 -6.12 -9.08 0.36
C PRO A 88 -5.96 -10.49 -0.22
N GLU A 89 -7.04 -11.11 -0.70
CA GLU A 89 -7.00 -12.42 -1.37
C GLU A 89 -6.46 -12.34 -2.81
N ARG A 90 -6.26 -11.12 -3.32
CA ARG A 90 -5.77 -10.83 -4.67
C ARG A 90 -4.44 -10.09 -4.69
N ILE A 91 -3.91 -9.72 -3.52
CA ILE A 91 -2.63 -9.01 -3.39
C ILE A 91 -1.55 -9.99 -3.01
N TRP A 92 -0.57 -10.16 -3.90
CA TRP A 92 0.61 -10.98 -3.68
C TRP A 92 1.83 -10.11 -3.42
N LEU A 93 2.62 -10.50 -2.42
CA LEU A 93 3.91 -9.94 -2.08
C LEU A 93 4.97 -10.85 -2.69
N ASP A 94 5.45 -10.45 -3.86
CA ASP A 94 6.45 -11.18 -4.63
C ASP A 94 7.83 -10.65 -4.28
N THR A 95 8.78 -11.51 -3.93
CA THR A 95 10.14 -11.11 -3.56
C THR A 95 11.11 -11.54 -4.64
N ASP A 96 11.91 -10.60 -5.12
CA ASP A 96 12.99 -10.89 -6.05
C ASP A 96 14.06 -11.68 -5.26
N GLY A 97 14.29 -12.94 -5.60
CA GLY A 97 15.17 -13.86 -4.84
C GLY A 97 16.67 -13.50 -4.85
N GLU A 98 17.06 -12.36 -5.44
CA GLU A 98 18.45 -12.03 -5.76
C GLU A 98 18.80 -10.53 -5.58
N GLY A 99 18.36 -9.90 -4.49
CA GLY A 99 18.74 -8.52 -4.15
C GLY A 99 19.54 -8.40 -2.85
N GLU A 100 20.50 -7.46 -2.78
CA GLU A 100 21.27 -7.13 -1.55
C GLU A 100 20.39 -6.68 -0.37
N MET A 101 19.15 -6.30 -0.63
CA MET A 101 18.19 -5.89 0.37
C MET A 101 16.80 -6.38 -0.05
N TRP A 102 16.15 -7.17 0.81
CA TRP A 102 14.77 -7.64 0.61
C TRP A 102 13.88 -6.47 0.17
N MET A 103 12.93 -6.67 -0.73
CA MET A 103 11.91 -5.67 -1.04
C MET A 103 10.78 -6.34 -1.83
N PRO A 104 9.54 -6.31 -1.33
CA PRO A 104 8.44 -6.94 -2.04
C PRO A 104 8.00 -6.06 -3.22
N ARG A 105 7.64 -6.71 -4.32
CA ARG A 105 6.75 -6.18 -5.35
C ARG A 105 5.32 -6.61 -5.05
N PHE A 106 4.35 -5.83 -5.51
CA PHE A 106 2.93 -6.08 -5.32
C PHE A 106 2.31 -6.52 -6.64
N ARG A 107 1.76 -7.73 -6.66
CA ARG A 107 0.99 -8.22 -7.80
C ARG A 107 -0.48 -8.28 -7.43
N LEU A 108 -1.29 -7.52 -8.18
CA LEU A 108 -2.74 -7.53 -8.10
C LEU A 108 -3.27 -8.54 -9.13
N ALA A 109 -3.91 -9.61 -8.68
CA ALA A 109 -4.32 -10.72 -9.55
C ALA A 109 -5.82 -11.01 -9.43
N PRO A 110 -6.65 -10.62 -10.43
CA PRO A 110 -6.32 -9.85 -11.63
C PRO A 110 -6.04 -8.35 -11.34
N PRO A 111 -5.29 -7.65 -12.21
CA PRO A 111 -5.00 -6.22 -12.04
C PRO A 111 -6.20 -5.39 -12.48
N GLU A 112 -7.10 -5.12 -11.55
CA GLU A 112 -8.38 -4.46 -11.81
C GLU A 112 -8.56 -3.16 -11.03
N ALA A 113 -9.33 -2.26 -11.65
CA ALA A 113 -9.75 -1.01 -11.05
C ALA A 113 -11.19 -0.66 -11.46
N GLU A 114 -11.81 0.21 -10.68
CA GLU A 114 -13.12 0.79 -10.94
C GLU A 114 -12.96 2.28 -11.30
N MET A 115 -13.59 2.72 -12.39
CA MET A 115 -13.57 4.14 -12.76
C MET A 115 -14.49 4.94 -11.82
N CYS A 116 -14.10 6.18 -11.56
CA CYS A 116 -14.97 7.15 -10.90
C CYS A 116 -16.27 7.29 -11.70
N GLY A 117 -17.40 7.11 -11.01
CA GLY A 117 -18.73 7.38 -11.53
C GLY A 117 -19.07 8.88 -11.48
N ILE A 118 -20.38 9.17 -11.45
CA ILE A 118 -20.91 10.53 -11.41
C ILE A 118 -20.64 11.19 -10.04
N GLU A 119 -20.73 10.42 -8.96
CA GLU A 119 -20.54 10.90 -7.59
C GLU A 119 -19.11 10.61 -7.15
N ARG A 120 -18.25 11.65 -7.18
CA ARG A 120 -16.82 11.50 -6.89
C ARG A 120 -16.52 11.45 -5.39
N SER A 121 -17.29 12.13 -4.54
CA SER A 121 -16.97 12.28 -3.13
C SER A 121 -17.04 10.94 -2.39
N GLY A 122 -18.15 10.22 -2.50
CA GLY A 122 -18.32 8.89 -1.91
C GLY A 122 -17.42 7.85 -2.58
N TRP A 123 -17.18 7.97 -3.89
CA TRP A 123 -16.20 7.11 -4.58
C TRP A 123 -14.78 7.30 -4.04
N ARG A 124 -14.36 8.55 -3.79
CA ARG A 124 -13.06 8.90 -3.20
C ARG A 124 -12.98 8.41 -1.77
N GLU A 125 -14.02 8.64 -0.96
CA GLU A 125 -14.07 8.13 0.41
C GLU A 125 -13.88 6.61 0.43
N GLN A 126 -14.56 5.88 -0.45
CA GLN A 126 -14.39 4.43 -0.53
C GLN A 126 -12.98 4.03 -0.98
N ALA A 127 -12.40 4.73 -1.97
CA ALA A 127 -11.02 4.46 -2.38
C ALA A 127 -10.00 4.65 -1.24
N VAL A 128 -10.18 5.69 -0.42
CA VAL A 128 -9.37 5.95 0.76
C VAL A 128 -9.61 4.88 1.84
N ARG A 129 -10.87 4.49 2.08
CA ARG A 129 -11.23 3.42 3.01
C ARG A 129 -10.63 2.07 2.61
N ASP A 130 -10.66 1.70 1.34
CA ASP A 130 -10.10 0.45 0.84
C ASP A 130 -8.61 0.34 1.16
N VAL A 131 -7.87 1.45 1.05
CA VAL A 131 -6.44 1.51 1.41
C VAL A 131 -6.27 1.43 2.92
N PHE A 132 -6.78 2.39 3.68
CA PHE A 132 -6.39 2.56 5.06
C PHE A 132 -7.16 1.64 6.01
N ALA A 133 -8.49 1.62 5.93
CA ALA A 133 -9.31 0.73 6.76
C ALA A 133 -9.31 -0.72 6.25
N GLY A 134 -9.23 -0.92 4.92
CA GLY A 134 -9.26 -2.23 4.29
C GLY A 134 -7.93 -2.99 4.33
N LEU A 135 -6.79 -2.30 4.15
CA LEU A 135 -5.47 -2.95 4.15
C LEU A 135 -4.64 -2.64 5.39
N PHE A 136 -4.40 -1.37 5.69
CA PHE A 136 -3.41 -0.99 6.71
C PHE A 136 -3.88 -1.20 8.14
N ALA A 137 -5.12 -0.83 8.47
CA ALA A 137 -5.69 -1.02 9.80
C ALA A 137 -5.65 -2.49 10.26
N PRO A 138 -6.17 -3.48 9.51
CA PRO A 138 -6.09 -4.88 9.94
C PRO A 138 -4.64 -5.34 10.04
N LEU A 139 -3.77 -4.97 9.10
CA LEU A 139 -2.34 -5.31 9.15
C LEU A 139 -1.66 -4.79 10.43
N ILE A 140 -1.86 -3.51 10.76
CA ILE A 140 -1.29 -2.85 11.94
C ILE A 140 -1.78 -3.52 13.23
N VAL A 141 -3.07 -3.86 13.31
CA VAL A 141 -3.64 -4.59 14.45
C VAL A 141 -2.94 -5.93 14.64
N ARG A 142 -2.68 -6.67 13.56
CA ARG A 142 -1.99 -7.98 13.64
C ARG A 142 -0.52 -7.82 14.05
N LEU A 143 0.18 -6.88 13.45
CA LEU A 143 1.60 -6.60 13.75
C LEU A 143 1.82 -6.13 15.19
N ARG A 144 0.92 -5.28 15.72
CA ARG A 144 0.95 -4.82 17.12
C ARG A 144 0.91 -6.00 18.10
N ARG A 145 0.04 -6.98 17.84
CA ARG A 145 -0.09 -8.19 18.68
C ARG A 145 1.20 -9.01 18.70
N LEU A 146 1.97 -8.98 17.61
CA LEU A 146 3.22 -9.73 17.47
C LEU A 146 4.40 -9.05 18.18
N THR A 147 4.59 -7.73 18.05
CA THR A 147 5.89 -7.09 18.42
C THR A 147 5.81 -5.96 19.44
N ARG A 148 4.64 -5.68 20.04
CA ARG A 148 4.40 -4.59 21.00
C ARG A 148 4.75 -3.18 20.47
N VAL A 149 5.04 -3.03 19.19
CA VAL A 149 5.25 -1.72 18.56
C VAL A 149 3.97 -0.91 18.67
N SER A 150 4.11 0.37 18.98
CA SER A 150 2.97 1.28 19.04
C SER A 150 2.29 1.37 17.67
N PRO A 151 0.96 1.20 17.57
CA PRO A 151 0.23 1.45 16.33
C PRO A 151 0.51 2.83 15.73
N LEU A 152 0.71 3.84 16.58
CA LEU A 152 1.05 5.20 16.15
C LEU A 152 2.33 5.23 15.31
N ILE A 153 3.36 4.48 15.70
CA ILE A 153 4.64 4.40 14.96
C ILE A 153 4.43 3.72 13.61
N LEU A 154 3.58 2.69 13.56
CA LEU A 154 3.28 1.98 12.32
C LEU A 154 2.48 2.88 11.36
N TRP A 155 1.50 3.61 11.88
CA TRP A 155 0.73 4.60 11.12
C TRP A 155 1.60 5.75 10.62
N GLU A 156 2.53 6.24 11.44
CA GLU A 156 3.48 7.30 11.04
C GLU A 156 4.36 6.87 9.85
N ASN A 157 4.79 5.60 9.82
CA ASN A 157 5.51 5.06 8.65
C ASN A 157 4.67 5.05 7.36
N VAL A 158 3.35 4.95 7.46
CA VAL A 158 2.45 5.01 6.30
C VAL A 158 2.18 6.46 5.93
N SER A 159 1.80 7.29 6.90
CA SER A 159 1.41 8.69 6.65
C SER A 159 2.56 9.49 6.07
N ILE A 160 3.76 9.46 6.67
CA ILE A 160 4.94 10.21 6.18
C ILE A 160 5.19 9.93 4.70
N TYR A 161 5.01 8.67 4.28
CA TYR A 161 5.24 8.29 2.89
C TYR A 161 4.14 8.83 1.95
N VAL A 162 2.88 8.85 2.41
CA VAL A 162 1.78 9.47 1.67
C VAL A 162 1.98 10.98 1.54
N TYR A 163 2.33 11.68 2.63
CA TYR A 163 2.64 13.12 2.58
C TYR A 163 3.74 13.41 1.56
N TRP A 164 4.86 12.70 1.67
CA TRP A 164 6.00 12.88 0.79
C TRP A 164 5.66 12.63 -0.69
N VAL A 165 4.84 11.63 -1.00
CA VAL A 165 4.50 11.33 -2.40
C VAL A 165 3.57 12.39 -3.00
N TYR A 166 2.62 12.91 -2.23
CA TYR A 166 1.73 13.97 -2.70
C TYR A 166 2.48 15.29 -2.93
N GLU A 167 3.43 15.65 -2.06
CA GLU A 167 4.33 16.79 -2.31
C GLU A 167 5.05 16.63 -3.65
N ARG A 168 5.63 15.44 -3.91
CA ARG A 168 6.30 15.15 -5.19
C ARG A 168 5.37 15.20 -6.39
N TRP A 169 4.13 14.73 -6.27
CA TRP A 169 3.16 14.80 -7.36
C TRP A 169 2.72 16.22 -7.66
N LEU A 170 2.62 17.07 -6.64
CA LEU A 170 2.26 18.48 -6.78
C LEU A 170 3.39 19.31 -7.42
N GLU A 171 4.64 18.84 -7.30
CA GLU A 171 5.82 19.42 -7.96
C GLU A 171 6.05 18.88 -9.38
N ASP A 172 5.40 17.79 -9.77
CA ASP A 172 5.55 17.16 -11.08
C ASP A 172 4.77 17.92 -12.17
N GLU A 173 5.49 18.62 -13.04
CA GLU A 173 4.90 19.36 -14.16
C GLU A 173 4.06 18.49 -15.11
N SER A 174 4.38 17.19 -15.22
CA SER A 174 3.59 16.27 -16.05
C SER A 174 2.18 16.02 -15.48
N LEU A 175 1.98 16.28 -14.18
CA LEU A 175 0.70 16.18 -13.48
C LEU A 175 -0.03 17.52 -13.36
N ALA A 176 0.49 18.60 -13.94
CA ALA A 176 -0.15 19.91 -13.95
C ALA A 176 -1.64 19.87 -14.40
N PRO A 177 -2.06 19.08 -15.41
CA PRO A 177 -3.47 18.98 -15.81
C PRO A 177 -4.41 18.45 -14.72
N VAL A 178 -3.88 17.80 -13.68
CA VAL A 178 -4.65 17.21 -12.58
C VAL A 178 -4.28 17.79 -11.22
N ALA A 179 -3.51 18.88 -11.18
CA ALA A 179 -2.98 19.47 -9.95
C ALA A 179 -4.07 19.89 -8.95
N ASP A 180 -5.17 20.49 -9.42
CA ASP A 180 -6.27 20.89 -8.52
C ASP A 180 -6.92 19.70 -7.85
N ARG A 181 -7.07 18.59 -8.58
CA ARG A 181 -7.59 17.33 -8.03
C ARG A 181 -6.61 16.70 -7.05
N LEU A 182 -5.30 16.73 -7.34
CA LEU A 182 -4.28 16.28 -6.41
C LEU A 182 -4.33 17.07 -5.10
N ARG A 183 -4.47 18.40 -5.15
CA ARG A 183 -4.60 19.24 -3.95
C ARG A 183 -5.86 18.92 -3.17
N ASP A 184 -7.00 18.75 -3.85
CA ASP A 184 -8.27 18.43 -3.21
C ASP A 184 -8.27 17.03 -2.56
N ASP A 185 -7.73 16.03 -3.27
CA ASP A 185 -7.59 14.67 -2.73
C ASP A 185 -6.60 14.62 -1.55
N PHE A 186 -5.51 15.40 -1.62
CA PHE A 186 -4.56 15.52 -0.51
C PHE A 186 -5.19 16.23 0.69
N TYR A 187 -5.92 17.32 0.48
CA TYR A 187 -6.65 18.01 1.52
C TYR A 187 -7.64 17.07 2.21
N PHE A 188 -8.38 16.28 1.42
CA PHE A 188 -9.31 15.28 1.94
C PHE A 188 -8.60 14.25 2.83
N LEU A 189 -7.45 13.72 2.40
CA LEU A 189 -6.67 12.75 3.20
C LEU A 189 -6.18 13.31 4.53
N VAL A 190 -5.84 14.60 4.59
CA VAL A 190 -5.25 15.24 5.77
C VAL A 190 -6.31 15.73 6.75
N TYR A 191 -7.41 16.29 6.25
CA TYR A 191 -8.36 17.05 7.06
C TYR A 191 -9.77 16.44 7.13
N ASP A 192 -10.25 15.82 6.05
CA ASP A 192 -11.66 15.42 5.93
C ASP A 192 -11.87 13.91 6.09
N ALA A 193 -10.83 13.11 5.87
CA ALA A 193 -10.84 11.69 6.16
C ALA A 193 -10.90 11.54 7.70
N ASN A 194 -12.10 11.26 8.23
CA ASN A 194 -12.29 11.00 9.66
C ASN A 194 -11.21 10.05 10.19
N GLY A 195 -10.72 10.28 11.41
CA GLY A 195 -9.67 9.47 12.03
C GLY A 195 -9.97 7.96 12.09
N SER A 196 -11.23 7.56 12.05
CA SER A 196 -11.66 6.15 11.93
C SER A 196 -11.37 5.50 10.57
N ILE A 197 -11.04 6.30 9.55
CA ILE A 197 -10.67 5.84 8.20
C ILE A 197 -9.16 5.66 8.12
N THR A 198 -8.39 6.49 8.81
CA THR A 198 -6.93 6.63 8.67
C THR A 198 -6.13 6.16 9.88
N SER A 199 -6.77 5.88 11.02
CA SER A 199 -6.09 5.56 12.28
C SER A 199 -7.05 4.99 13.35
N ASP A 200 -7.45 3.73 13.21
CA ASP A 200 -8.01 2.92 14.31
C ASP A 200 -6.97 1.91 14.86
#